data_AF-A0A539CYA1-F1
#
_entry.id   AF-A0A539CYA1-F1
#
_cell.length_a   1.000
_cell.length_b   1.000
_cell.length_c   1.000
_cell.angle_alpha   90.00
_cell.angle_beta   90.00
_cell.angle_gamma   90.00
#
_symmetry.space_group_name_H-M   'P 1'
#
loop_
_entity.id
_entity.type
_entity.pdbx_description
1 polymer ?
#
loop_
_entity_poly.entity_id
_entity_poly.type
_entity_poly.pdbx_seq_one_letter_code
_entity_poly.pdbx_strand_id
1 'polypeptide(L)'
;MSKRIVPRRRPRVKRDVLMRAGTIEVVKRSASRYDFHDPYHIALEMSWKGFALAFLGLDLGINIVFALLYLAKPGCIANAQPGAFTDAFFFSIETLATVGYGTMAPATLYGHVVSAIEIVCGMVFTAIMTGLLFVQFSKPRSKILFADQAVVTTIIARRP
;
A
#
# COMPACT_ATOMS: atom_id res chain seq x y z
N MET A 1 -47.15 33.82 31.11
CA MET A 1 -47.26 32.41 30.65
C MET A 1 -46.60 32.29 29.28
N SER A 2 -45.32 31.93 29.23
CA SER A 2 -44.46 32.00 28.03
C SER A 2 -44.51 30.69 27.25
N LYS A 3 -45.01 30.73 26.00
CA LYS A 3 -45.03 29.56 25.10
C LYS A 3 -43.62 29.32 24.55
N ARG A 4 -42.99 28.26 25.05
CA ARG A 4 -41.66 27.80 24.63
C ARG A 4 -41.75 27.24 23.20
N ILE A 5 -41.16 27.95 22.24
CA ILE A 5 -41.03 27.48 20.85
C ILE A 5 -39.99 26.36 20.83
N VAL A 6 -40.44 25.13 20.58
CA VAL A 6 -39.56 23.97 20.39
C VAL A 6 -38.95 24.05 18.99
N PRO A 7 -37.61 24.09 18.81
CA PRO A 7 -37.02 24.09 17.49
C PRO A 7 -37.24 22.73 16.83
N ARG A 8 -38.04 22.72 15.76
CA ARG A 8 -38.32 21.54 14.94
C ARG A 8 -37.02 21.12 14.25
N ARG A 9 -36.41 20.02 14.73
CA ARG A 9 -35.19 19.43 14.16
C ARG A 9 -35.44 19.10 12.68
N ARG A 10 -34.82 19.85 11.76
CA ARG A 10 -34.85 19.54 10.33
C ARG A 10 -34.18 18.17 10.10
N PRO A 11 -34.81 17.22 9.38
CA PRO A 11 -34.15 15.97 9.05
C PRO A 11 -32.92 16.26 8.18
N ARG A 12 -31.78 15.70 8.60
CA ARG A 12 -30.49 15.84 7.93
C ARG A 12 -30.58 15.02 6.64
N VAL A 13 -30.91 15.67 5.52
CA VAL A 13 -30.87 15.04 4.19
C VAL A 13 -29.43 14.62 3.93
N LYS A 14 -29.19 13.30 3.87
CA LYS A 14 -27.95 12.74 3.33
C LYS A 14 -27.85 13.25 1.89
N ARG A 15 -26.90 14.15 1.63
CA ARG A 15 -26.56 14.55 0.26
C ARG A 15 -25.86 13.36 -0.38
N ASP A 16 -26.63 12.53 -1.06
CA ASP A 16 -26.08 11.65 -2.08
C ASP A 16 -25.51 12.57 -3.17
N VAL A 17 -24.19 12.55 -3.31
CA VAL A 17 -23.49 13.31 -4.35
C VAL A 17 -23.74 12.58 -5.66
N LEU A 18 -24.87 12.91 -6.30
CA LEU A 18 -25.20 12.46 -7.65
C LEU A 18 -24.29 13.23 -8.64
N MET A 19 -23.15 12.64 -9.01
CA MET A 19 -22.39 13.12 -10.16
C MET A 19 -23.05 12.59 -11.42
N ARG A 20 -23.73 13.47 -12.14
CA ARG A 20 -24.41 13.15 -13.40
C ARG A 20 -23.42 13.35 -14.56
N ALA A 21 -22.83 12.27 -15.03
CA ALA A 21 -22.05 12.24 -16.28
C ALA A 21 -22.96 11.70 -17.41
N GLY A 22 -23.72 12.59 -18.06
CA GLY A 22 -24.62 12.22 -19.15
C GLY A 22 -25.80 11.32 -18.74
N THR A 23 -26.16 10.37 -19.62
CA THR A 23 -27.35 9.49 -19.53
C THR A 23 -27.22 8.33 -18.55
N ILE A 24 -26.09 8.20 -17.84
CA ILE A 24 -25.86 7.06 -16.95
C ILE A 24 -25.94 7.53 -15.51
N GLU A 25 -27.01 7.11 -14.84
CA GLU A 25 -27.25 7.38 -13.42
C GLU A 25 -26.44 6.37 -12.58
N VAL A 26 -25.18 6.70 -12.30
CA VAL A 26 -24.29 5.84 -11.51
C VAL A 26 -24.57 6.06 -10.02
N VAL A 27 -25.45 5.23 -9.46
CA VAL A 27 -25.65 5.13 -8.01
C VAL A 27 -24.55 4.22 -7.44
N LYS A 28 -23.54 4.80 -6.78
CA LYS A 28 -22.56 4.03 -5.99
C LYS A 28 -23.24 3.42 -4.75
N ARG A 29 -23.91 2.28 -4.92
CA ARG A 29 -24.34 1.44 -3.80
C ARG A 29 -23.13 0.66 -3.29
N SER A 30 -22.75 0.95 -2.05
CA SER A 30 -21.89 0.10 -1.22
C SER A 30 -20.46 -0.11 -1.72
N ALA A 31 -19.63 0.92 -1.61
CA ALA A 31 -18.20 0.67 -1.41
C ALA A 31 -18.03 0.13 0.02
N SER A 32 -18.00 -1.20 0.15
CA SER A 32 -17.46 -1.84 1.34
C SER A 32 -16.08 -1.23 1.57
N ARG A 33 -15.90 -0.54 2.70
CA ARG A 33 -14.85 0.48 2.84
C ARG A 33 -13.44 -0.06 3.00
N TYR A 34 -13.23 -1.37 3.06
CA TYR A 34 -11.91 -1.95 3.25
C TYR A 34 -12.01 -3.44 2.90
N ASP A 35 -11.66 -3.80 1.66
CA ASP A 35 -11.46 -5.19 1.29
C ASP A 35 -9.95 -5.47 1.32
N PHE A 36 -9.51 -6.25 2.30
CA PHE A 36 -8.10 -6.60 2.50
C PHE A 36 -7.57 -7.56 1.42
N HIS A 37 -8.45 -8.07 0.54
CA HIS A 37 -8.07 -8.94 -0.57
C HIS A 37 -7.68 -8.19 -1.85
N ASP A 38 -7.72 -6.85 -1.85
CA ASP A 38 -7.30 -6.07 -3.02
C ASP A 38 -6.05 -5.20 -2.72
N PRO A 39 -4.84 -5.79 -2.75
CA PRO A 39 -3.60 -5.05 -2.61
C PRO A 39 -3.43 -4.01 -3.74
N TYR A 40 -4.09 -4.19 -4.89
CA TYR A 40 -4.09 -3.20 -5.96
C TYR A 40 -4.86 -1.95 -5.55
N HIS A 41 -6.03 -2.07 -4.91
CA HIS A 41 -6.78 -0.92 -4.43
C HIS A 41 -6.05 -0.14 -3.33
N ILE A 42 -5.41 -0.83 -2.38
CA ILE A 42 -4.65 -0.17 -1.31
C ILE A 42 -3.44 0.58 -1.89
N ALA A 43 -2.70 -0.03 -2.82
CA ALA A 43 -1.60 0.65 -3.52
C ALA A 43 -2.09 1.80 -4.40
N LEU A 44 -3.28 1.69 -4.99
CA LEU A 44 -3.89 2.72 -5.84
C LEU A 44 -4.46 3.92 -5.06
N GLU A 45 -4.80 3.77 -3.79
CA GLU A 45 -5.34 4.87 -2.98
C GLU A 45 -4.28 5.56 -2.10
N MET A 46 -3.15 4.90 -1.81
CA MET A 46 -2.10 5.47 -0.97
C MET A 46 -1.36 6.65 -1.60
N SER A 47 -1.05 7.65 -0.77
CA SER A 47 -0.08 8.70 -1.10
C SER A 47 1.33 8.10 -1.28
N TRP A 48 2.21 8.81 -2.00
CA TRP A 48 3.60 8.36 -2.22
C TRP A 48 4.35 8.06 -0.91
N LYS A 49 4.12 8.86 0.14
CA LYS A 49 4.71 8.64 1.47
C LYS A 49 4.14 7.38 2.15
N GLY A 50 2.82 7.17 2.03
CA GLY A 50 2.16 5.99 2.58
C GLY A 50 2.67 4.71 1.92
N PHE A 51 2.85 4.73 0.60
CA PHE A 51 3.42 3.61 -0.14
C PHE A 51 4.84 3.28 0.33
N ALA A 52 5.73 4.29 0.44
CA ALA A 52 7.08 4.08 0.93
C ALA A 52 7.13 3.53 2.37
N LEU A 53 6.26 4.02 3.26
CA LEU A 53 6.18 3.54 4.63
C LEU A 53 5.66 2.09 4.71
N ALA A 54 4.67 1.74 3.89
CA ALA A 54 4.17 0.36 3.81
C ALA A 54 5.22 -0.61 3.24
N PHE A 55 5.96 -0.19 2.21
CA PHE A 55 7.08 -0.94 1.67
C PHE A 55 8.12 -1.25 2.75
N LEU A 56 8.61 -0.21 3.44
CA LEU A 56 9.58 -0.37 4.53
C LEU A 56 9.03 -1.24 5.66
N GLY A 57 7.78 -1.03 6.06
CA GLY A 57 7.15 -1.81 7.12
C GLY A 57 7.00 -3.30 6.77
N LEU A 58 6.66 -3.62 5.52
CA LEU A 58 6.53 -4.99 5.05
C LEU A 58 7.89 -5.67 4.94
N ASP A 59 8.88 -4.98 4.38
CA ASP A 59 10.27 -5.44 4.31
C ASP A 59 10.82 -5.74 5.71
N LEU A 60 10.69 -4.78 6.63
CA LEU A 60 11.07 -4.95 8.05
C LEU A 60 10.33 -6.13 8.70
N GLY A 61 9.03 -6.27 8.45
CA GLY A 61 8.23 -7.37 9.01
C GLY A 61 8.70 -8.74 8.54
N ILE A 62 8.99 -8.90 7.25
CA ILE A 62 9.51 -10.15 6.67
C ILE A 62 10.88 -10.46 7.29
N ASN A 63 11.79 -9.47 7.34
CA ASN A 63 13.11 -9.64 7.92
C ASN A 63 13.07 -10.03 9.40
N ILE A 64 12.15 -9.46 10.19
CA ILE A 64 11.97 -9.85 11.60
C ILE A 64 11.51 -11.30 11.72
N VAL A 65 10.58 -11.75 10.87
CA VAL A 65 10.11 -13.14 10.89
C VAL A 65 11.26 -14.10 10.58
N PHE A 66 12.05 -13.83 9.54
CA PHE A 66 13.21 -14.67 9.21
C PHE A 66 14.31 -14.60 10.26
N ALA A 67 14.59 -13.43 10.83
CA ALA A 67 15.51 -13.30 11.96
C ALA A 67 15.11 -14.17 13.16
N LEU A 68 13.82 -14.24 13.48
CA LEU A 68 13.29 -15.12 14.53
C LEU A 68 13.43 -16.60 14.14
N LEU A 69 13.23 -16.97 12.87
CA LEU A 69 13.47 -18.32 12.37
C LEU A 69 14.94 -18.74 12.49
N TYR A 70 15.88 -17.83 12.25
CA TYR A 70 17.31 -18.09 12.47
C TYR A 70 17.63 -18.23 13.95
N LEU A 71 17.07 -17.39 14.81
CA LEU A 71 17.28 -17.50 16.27
C LEU A 71 16.71 -18.78 16.87
N ALA A 72 15.67 -19.38 16.25
CA ALA A 72 15.09 -20.64 16.72
C ALA A 72 16.13 -21.79 16.77
N LYS A 73 17.19 -21.72 15.96
CA LYS A 73 18.31 -22.67 16.01
C LYS A 73 19.63 -21.94 16.25
N PRO A 74 20.17 -21.94 17.48
CA PRO A 74 21.47 -21.35 17.78
C PRO A 74 22.58 -21.95 16.91
N GLY A 75 23.49 -21.11 16.43
CA GLY A 75 24.62 -21.53 15.60
C GLY A 75 24.27 -21.86 14.15
N CYS A 76 23.09 -21.47 13.66
CA CYS A 76 22.72 -21.67 12.26
C CYS A 76 23.41 -20.70 11.29
N ILE A 77 23.92 -19.56 11.78
CA ILE A 77 24.65 -18.53 11.02
C ILE A 77 26.12 -18.54 11.46
N ALA A 78 27.03 -18.67 10.49
CA ALA A 78 28.47 -18.52 10.68
C ALA A 78 28.84 -17.05 10.91
N ASN A 79 29.83 -16.80 11.77
CA ASN A 79 30.34 -15.47 12.11
C ASN A 79 29.33 -14.51 12.78
N ALA A 80 28.14 -15.01 13.17
CA ALA A 80 27.20 -14.28 14.00
C ALA A 80 27.44 -14.57 15.49
N GLN A 81 27.22 -13.58 16.35
CA GLN A 81 27.25 -13.79 17.79
C GLN A 81 26.08 -14.72 18.21
N PRO A 82 26.34 -15.79 18.98
CA PRO A 82 25.29 -16.71 19.40
C PRO A 82 24.18 -15.98 20.18
N GLY A 83 22.95 -16.01 19.66
CA GLY A 83 21.79 -15.40 20.30
C GLY A 83 21.62 -13.89 20.05
N ALA A 84 22.47 -13.26 19.25
CA ALA A 84 22.31 -11.86 18.86
C ALA A 84 21.20 -11.70 17.80
N PHE A 85 20.06 -11.12 18.19
CA PHE A 85 18.97 -10.81 17.25
C PHE A 85 19.43 -9.85 16.14
N THR A 86 20.30 -8.91 16.46
CA THR A 86 20.82 -7.93 15.49
C THR A 86 21.54 -8.61 14.33
N ASP A 87 22.38 -9.60 14.62
CA ASP A 87 23.17 -10.29 13.60
C ASP A 87 22.26 -11.14 12.71
N ALA A 88 21.28 -11.84 13.29
CA ALA A 88 20.27 -12.59 12.55
C ALA A 88 19.39 -11.68 11.67
N PHE A 89 19.07 -10.48 12.16
CA PHE A 89 18.28 -9.49 11.42
C PHE A 89 19.06 -8.86 10.26
N PHE A 90 20.32 -8.48 10.47
CA PHE A 90 21.17 -7.98 9.38
C PHE A 90 21.45 -9.07 8.34
N PHE A 91 21.70 -10.30 8.78
CA PHE A 91 21.83 -11.44 7.86
C PHE A 91 20.57 -11.65 7.02
N SER A 92 19.38 -11.54 7.64
CA SER A 92 18.10 -11.62 6.94
C SER A 92 17.94 -10.48 5.91
N ILE A 93 18.23 -9.22 6.28
CA ILE A 93 18.20 -8.08 5.35
C ILE A 93 19.11 -8.32 4.15
N GLU A 94 20.36 -8.74 4.40
CA GLU A 94 21.34 -8.98 3.34
C GLU A 94 20.92 -10.13 2.42
N THR A 95 20.27 -11.15 2.98
CA THR A 95 19.78 -12.33 2.24
C THR A 95 18.54 -12.00 1.43
N LEU A 96 17.54 -11.35 2.03
CA LEU A 96 16.28 -10.95 1.39
C LEU A 96 16.52 -9.94 0.27
N ALA A 97 17.39 -8.96 0.50
CA ALA A 97 17.80 -7.98 -0.51
C ALA A 97 18.78 -8.54 -1.54
N THR A 98 19.20 -9.81 -1.41
CA THR A 98 20.18 -10.48 -2.27
C THR A 98 21.55 -9.77 -2.36
N VAL A 99 21.90 -9.01 -1.31
CA VAL A 99 23.19 -8.32 -1.18
C VAL A 99 24.29 -9.31 -0.83
N GLY A 100 24.04 -10.11 0.22
CA GLY A 100 24.95 -11.16 0.70
C GLY A 100 26.42 -10.75 0.76
N TYR A 101 26.81 -9.88 1.71
CA TYR A 101 28.19 -9.42 1.82
C TYR A 101 29.22 -10.55 2.03
N GLY A 102 28.76 -11.74 2.44
CA GLY A 102 29.58 -12.93 2.62
C GLY A 102 30.32 -12.98 3.95
N THR A 103 30.12 -11.99 4.81
CA THR A 103 30.63 -11.97 6.19
C THR A 103 29.89 -13.01 7.05
N MET A 104 28.57 -13.06 6.92
CA MET A 104 27.69 -14.05 7.55
C MET A 104 27.15 -15.02 6.49
N ALA A 105 27.12 -16.30 6.84
CA ALA A 105 26.68 -17.37 5.94
C ALA A 105 25.93 -18.46 6.71
N PRO A 106 24.99 -19.18 6.08
CA PRO A 106 24.37 -20.33 6.73
C PRO A 106 25.43 -21.41 7.03
N ALA A 107 25.55 -21.80 8.30
CA ALA A 107 26.52 -22.80 8.78
C ALA A 107 25.95 -24.22 8.86
N THR A 108 24.63 -24.36 8.87
CA THR A 108 23.93 -25.64 9.07
C THR A 108 22.91 -25.90 7.98
N LEU A 109 22.54 -27.16 7.78
CA LEU A 109 21.49 -27.55 6.83
C LEU A 109 20.18 -26.76 7.06
N TYR A 110 19.83 -26.54 8.33
CA TYR A 110 18.66 -25.71 8.69
C TYR A 110 18.81 -24.27 8.19
N GLY A 111 19.97 -23.64 8.44
CA GLY A 111 20.27 -22.29 7.95
C GLY A 111 20.16 -22.20 6.44
N HIS A 112 20.71 -23.19 5.71
CA HIS A 112 20.62 -23.25 4.24
C HIS A 112 19.18 -23.36 3.73
N VAL A 113 18.34 -24.18 4.37
CA VAL A 113 16.93 -24.33 3.99
C VAL A 113 16.16 -23.04 4.24
N VAL A 114 16.35 -22.42 5.41
CA VAL A 114 15.70 -21.14 5.75
C VAL A 114 16.14 -20.04 4.77
N SER A 115 17.44 -19.94 4.49
CA SER A 115 17.96 -18.94 3.54
C SER A 115 17.48 -19.18 2.11
N ALA A 116 17.33 -20.43 1.68
CA ALA A 116 16.78 -20.73 0.35
C ALA A 116 15.32 -20.28 0.23
N ILE A 117 14.51 -20.52 1.26
CA ILE A 117 13.11 -20.05 1.31
C ILE A 117 13.06 -18.52 1.35
N GLU A 118 13.94 -17.89 2.13
CA GLU A 118 14.06 -16.43 2.23
C GLU A 118 14.38 -15.79 0.88
N ILE A 119 15.35 -16.33 0.14
CA ILE A 119 15.72 -15.85 -1.20
C ILE A 119 14.53 -15.92 -2.16
N VAL A 120 13.78 -17.03 -2.17
CA VAL A 120 12.57 -17.17 -2.99
C VAL A 120 11.51 -16.14 -2.60
N CYS A 121 11.30 -15.93 -1.30
CA CYS A 121 10.38 -14.93 -0.78
C CYS A 121 10.79 -13.51 -1.19
N GLY A 122 12.08 -13.17 -1.07
CA GLY A 122 12.65 -11.89 -1.48
C GLY A 122 12.50 -11.60 -2.97
N MET A 123 12.68 -12.61 -3.83
CA MET A 123 12.44 -12.48 -5.28
C MET A 123 10.97 -12.18 -5.58
N VAL A 124 10.03 -12.91 -4.97
CA VAL A 124 8.59 -12.67 -5.14
C VAL A 124 8.20 -11.29 -4.62
N PHE A 125 8.69 -10.91 -3.45
CA PHE A 125 8.47 -9.59 -2.86
C PHE A 125 8.96 -8.48 -3.79
N THR A 126 10.18 -8.57 -4.29
CA THR A 126 10.77 -7.59 -5.20
C THR A 126 9.96 -7.47 -6.50
N ALA A 127 9.49 -8.60 -7.05
CA ALA A 127 8.66 -8.61 -8.25
C ALA A 127 7.32 -7.88 -8.04
N ILE A 128 6.64 -8.18 -6.91
CA ILE A 128 5.37 -7.52 -6.57
C ILE A 128 5.59 -6.02 -6.32
N MET A 129 6.60 -5.66 -5.54
CA MET A 129 6.89 -4.26 -5.22
C MET A 129 7.24 -3.45 -6.47
N THR A 130 8.00 -4.02 -7.39
CA THR A 130 8.29 -3.40 -8.69
C THR A 130 7.02 -3.16 -9.50
N GLY A 131 6.12 -4.15 -9.57
CA GLY A 131 4.83 -4.01 -10.24
C GLY A 131 3.96 -2.91 -9.62
N LEU A 132 3.88 -2.86 -8.29
CA LEU A 132 3.10 -1.83 -7.58
C LEU A 132 3.70 -0.43 -7.72
N LEU A 133 5.04 -0.32 -7.71
CA LEU A 133 5.75 0.94 -8.00
C LEU A 133 5.38 1.47 -9.38
N PHE A 134 5.39 0.60 -10.40
CA PHE A 134 5.01 0.99 -11.76
C PHE A 134 3.55 1.51 -11.83
N VAL A 135 2.63 0.85 -11.13
CA VAL A 135 1.23 1.28 -11.03
C VAL A 135 1.10 2.65 -10.36
N GLN A 136 1.84 2.90 -9.27
CA GLN A 136 1.86 4.22 -8.62
C GLN A 136 2.40 5.32 -9.52
N PHE A 137 3.51 5.06 -10.24
CA PHE A 137 4.08 6.00 -11.21
C PHE A 137 3.13 6.30 -12.37
N SER A 138 2.32 5.31 -12.77
CA SER A 138 1.38 5.43 -13.89
C SER A 138 0.12 6.22 -13.57
N LYS A 139 -0.13 6.63 -12.31
CA LYS A 139 -1.32 7.42 -11.96
C LYS A 139 -1.27 8.81 -12.59
N PRO A 140 -2.15 9.15 -13.55
CA PRO A 140 -2.16 10.46 -14.17
C PRO A 140 -2.69 11.50 -13.18
N ARG A 141 -1.87 12.52 -12.85
CA ARG A 141 -2.36 13.72 -12.16
C ARG A 141 -3.02 14.64 -13.18
N SER A 142 -4.33 14.50 -13.39
CA SER A 142 -5.08 15.41 -14.25
C SER A 142 -5.16 16.80 -13.62
N LYS A 143 -4.43 17.76 -14.16
CA LYS A 143 -4.57 19.19 -13.81
C LYS A 143 -5.65 19.82 -14.70
N ILE A 144 -6.88 19.31 -14.62
CA ILE A 144 -8.01 19.93 -15.33
C ILE A 144 -8.61 20.95 -14.38
N LEU A 145 -8.42 22.24 -14.71
CA LEU A 145 -9.09 23.34 -14.03
C LEU A 145 -10.38 23.64 -14.80
N PHE A 146 -11.53 23.53 -14.13
CA PHE A 146 -12.79 23.99 -14.68
C PHE A 146 -13.03 25.45 -14.28
N ALA A 147 -13.69 26.22 -15.14
CA ALA A 147 -14.08 27.57 -14.82
C ALA A 147 -15.11 27.57 -13.67
N ASP A 148 -14.92 28.45 -12.68
CA ASP A 148 -15.84 28.59 -11.53
C ASP A 148 -17.23 29.10 -11.95
N GLN A 149 -17.34 29.72 -13.11
CA GLN A 149 -18.58 30.30 -13.61
C GLN A 149 -18.94 29.75 -14.99
N ALA A 150 -20.17 29.26 -15.11
CA ALA A 150 -20.76 28.88 -16.38
C ALA A 150 -21.38 30.12 -17.05
N VAL A 151 -21.01 30.39 -18.29
CA VAL A 151 -21.59 31.48 -19.09
C VAL A 151 -22.59 30.89 -20.07
N VAL A 152 -23.81 31.45 -20.09
CA VAL A 152 -24.84 31.14 -21.09
C VAL A 152 -24.73 32.18 -22.19
N THR A 153 -24.34 31.74 -23.38
CA THR A 153 -24.32 32.57 -24.58
C THR A 153 -24.93 31.83 -25.75
N THR A 154 -25.51 32.57 -26.70
CA THR A 154 -26.03 31.98 -27.94
C THR A 154 -24.87 31.79 -28.90
N ILE A 155 -24.46 30.54 -29.14
CA ILE A 155 -23.50 30.21 -30.19
C ILE A 155 -24.23 30.30 -31.54
N ILE A 156 -23.81 31.25 -32.36
CA ILE A 156 -24.27 31.35 -33.76
C ILE A 156 -23.55 30.23 -34.52
N ALA A 157 -24.27 29.15 -34.79
CA ALA A 157 -23.78 28.08 -35.65
C ALA A 157 -23.63 28.62 -37.08
N ARG A 158 -22.38 28.87 -37.51
CA ARG A 158 -22.08 29.24 -38.89
C ARG A 158 -22.35 28.01 -39.76
N ARG A 159 -23.39 28.06 -40.60
CA ARG A 159 -23.64 27.00 -41.60
C ARG A 159 -22.52 27.04 -42.66
N PRO A 160 -22.07 25.87 -43.15
CA PRO A 160 -21.03 25.75 -44.16
C PRO A 160 -21.45 26.38 -45.50
#